data_AF-W4M006-F1
#
_entry.id   AF-W4M006-F1
#
_cell.length_a   1.000
_cell.length_b   1.000
_cell.length_c   1.000
_cell.angle_alpha   90.00
_cell.angle_beta   90.00
_cell.angle_gamma   90.00
#
_symmetry.space_group_name_H-M   'P 1'
#
loop_
_entity.id
_entity.type
_entity.pdbx_description
1 polymer ?
#
loop_
_entity_poly.entity_id
_entity_poly.type
_entity_poly.pdbx_seq_one_letter_code
_entity_poly.pdbx_strand_id
1 'polypeptide(L)'
;MVEKNSGMTQSDHMHDKLQPADRVQEETDVRNVNEELISALRTKNAKIIAQAVQMYVHKRCPKCSEPLQERPYRRIKVDECPGCHGIWLDKGELEILVGPKADQWLQRFYEAFIPAKP
;
A
#
# COMPACT_ATOMS: atom_id res chain seq x y z
N MET A 1 -26.04 -59.39 -47.70
CA MET A 1 -24.78 -59.60 -46.93
C MET A 1 -23.70 -58.79 -47.64
N VAL A 2 -22.97 -57.88 -46.97
CA VAL A 2 -21.70 -58.15 -46.23
C VAL A 2 -20.66 -58.74 -47.19
N GLU A 3 -19.53 -58.12 -47.53
CA GLU A 3 -18.91 -56.82 -47.14
C GLU A 3 -17.97 -56.35 -48.31
N LYS A 4 -16.97 -55.44 -48.27
CA LYS A 4 -16.18 -54.72 -47.23
C LYS A 4 -15.61 -53.38 -47.81
N ASN A 5 -14.49 -52.89 -47.25
CA ASN A 5 -13.52 -51.93 -47.80
C ASN A 5 -13.93 -50.45 -47.95
N SER A 6 -14.30 -49.82 -46.83
CA SER A 6 -13.94 -48.42 -46.60
C SER A 6 -12.46 -48.34 -46.21
N GLY A 7 -11.60 -47.96 -47.16
CA GLY A 7 -10.15 -47.83 -46.95
C GLY A 7 -9.77 -46.44 -46.44
N MET A 8 -10.01 -46.16 -45.16
CA MET A 8 -9.41 -45.01 -44.47
C MET A 8 -8.47 -45.54 -43.39
N THR A 9 -7.19 -45.15 -43.50
CA THR A 9 -6.13 -45.51 -42.56
C THR A 9 -6.45 -44.99 -41.16
N GLN A 10 -6.02 -45.72 -40.14
CA GLN A 10 -5.92 -45.16 -38.80
C GLN A 10 -4.92 -44.01 -38.86
N SER A 11 -5.41 -42.76 -38.82
CA SER A 11 -4.54 -41.60 -38.69
C SER A 11 -3.98 -41.59 -37.27
N ASP A 12 -2.66 -41.65 -37.16
CA ASP A 12 -1.95 -41.88 -35.90
C ASP A 12 -2.34 -40.84 -34.84
N HIS A 13 -3.25 -41.24 -33.94
CA HIS A 13 -3.60 -40.48 -32.75
C HIS A 13 -2.48 -40.62 -31.71
N MET A 14 -1.28 -40.13 -32.07
CA MET A 14 -0.16 -39.92 -31.15
C MET A 14 -0.52 -38.81 -30.16
N HIS A 15 -1.40 -39.16 -29.22
CA HIS A 15 -1.33 -38.62 -27.88
C HIS A 15 -0.03 -39.17 -27.29
N ASP A 16 1.06 -38.45 -27.48
CA ASP A 16 2.31 -38.76 -26.81
C ASP A 16 2.04 -38.78 -25.30
N LYS A 17 2.28 -39.93 -24.67
CA LYS A 17 1.88 -40.15 -23.29
C LYS A 17 3.06 -39.76 -22.41
N LEU A 18 3.11 -38.47 -22.08
CA LEU A 18 4.01 -37.92 -21.06
C LEU A 18 4.14 -38.89 -19.90
N GLN A 19 5.37 -39.18 -19.50
CA GLN A 19 5.64 -40.09 -18.39
C GLN A 19 5.01 -39.51 -17.11
N PRO A 20 4.69 -40.36 -16.11
CA PRO A 20 4.20 -39.87 -14.82
C PRO A 20 5.14 -38.86 -14.15
N ALA A 21 6.45 -38.96 -14.41
CA ALA A 21 7.45 -38.00 -13.93
C ALA A 21 7.32 -36.62 -14.63
N ASP A 22 7.20 -36.61 -15.97
CA ASP A 22 7.08 -35.38 -16.77
C ASP A 22 5.87 -34.57 -16.33
N ARG A 23 4.72 -35.23 -16.11
CA ARG A 23 3.50 -34.60 -15.59
C ARG A 23 3.70 -33.98 -14.21
N VAL A 24 4.37 -34.68 -13.29
CA VAL A 24 4.64 -34.15 -11.93
C VAL A 24 5.61 -32.96 -11.98
N GLN A 25 6.53 -32.94 -12.96
CA GLN A 25 7.38 -31.79 -13.23
C GLN A 25 6.56 -30.60 -13.77
N GLU A 26 5.69 -30.80 -14.77
CA GLU A 26 4.77 -29.76 -15.27
C GLU A 26 3.87 -29.19 -14.17
N GLU A 27 3.23 -30.05 -13.36
CA GLU A 27 2.39 -29.65 -12.22
C GLU A 27 3.18 -28.83 -11.19
N THR A 28 4.45 -29.17 -10.97
CA THR A 28 5.37 -28.45 -10.08
C THR A 28 5.75 -27.09 -10.64
N ASP A 29 6.15 -27.01 -11.91
CA ASP A 29 6.58 -25.76 -12.55
C ASP A 29 5.41 -24.77 -12.73
N VAL A 30 4.23 -25.26 -13.11
CA VAL A 30 3.00 -24.45 -13.15
C VAL A 30 2.66 -23.87 -11.78
N ARG A 31 2.81 -24.65 -10.69
CA ARG A 31 2.63 -24.12 -9.33
C ARG A 31 3.67 -23.04 -9.02
N ASN A 32 4.95 -23.31 -9.27
CA ASN A 32 6.05 -22.40 -8.96
C ASN A 32 5.88 -21.03 -9.66
N VAL A 33 5.57 -21.03 -10.97
CA VAL A 33 5.31 -19.82 -11.77
C VAL A 33 4.06 -19.08 -11.28
N ASN A 34 3.01 -19.81 -10.89
CA ASN A 34 1.79 -19.21 -10.34
C ASN A 34 2.04 -18.57 -8.96
N GLU A 35 2.82 -19.19 -8.08
CA GLU A 35 3.22 -18.63 -6.79
C GLU A 35 4.08 -17.37 -6.96
N GLU A 36 5.06 -17.38 -7.88
CA GLU A 36 5.86 -16.20 -8.23
C GLU A 36 4.96 -15.07 -8.73
N LEU A 37 4.10 -15.34 -9.72
CA LEU A 37 3.18 -14.35 -10.30
C LEU A 37 2.21 -13.77 -9.27
N ILE A 38 1.67 -14.59 -8.37
CA ILE A 38 0.82 -14.14 -7.25
C ILE A 38 1.62 -13.22 -6.30
N SER A 39 2.87 -13.56 -5.99
CA SER A 39 3.74 -12.72 -5.13
C SER A 39 4.06 -11.36 -5.79
N ALA A 40 4.34 -11.36 -7.09
CA ALA A 40 4.65 -10.16 -7.87
C ALA A 40 3.42 -9.26 -8.01
N LEU A 41 2.24 -9.83 -8.30
CA LEU A 41 0.97 -9.12 -8.36
C LEU A 41 0.59 -8.50 -7.00
N ARG A 42 0.72 -9.25 -5.90
CA ARG A 42 0.50 -8.73 -4.54
C ARG A 42 1.42 -7.55 -4.24
N THR A 43 2.71 -7.67 -4.53
CA THR A 43 3.72 -6.62 -4.31
C THR A 43 3.44 -5.37 -5.15
N LYS A 44 3.10 -5.55 -6.44
CA LYS A 44 2.75 -4.46 -7.36
C LYS A 44 1.48 -3.74 -6.93
N ASN A 45 0.45 -4.48 -6.54
CA ASN A 45 -0.82 -3.93 -6.07
C ASN A 45 -0.64 -3.17 -4.74
N ALA A 46 0.11 -3.73 -3.78
CA ALA A 46 0.41 -3.05 -2.52
C ALA A 46 1.14 -1.72 -2.74
N LYS A 47 2.11 -1.67 -3.68
CA LYS A 47 2.82 -0.44 -4.05
C LYS A 47 1.88 0.61 -4.67
N ILE A 48 1.02 0.21 -5.60
CA ILE A 48 0.04 1.10 -6.25
C ILE A 48 -0.97 1.64 -5.22
N ILE A 49 -1.49 0.78 -4.33
CA ILE A 49 -2.42 1.16 -3.26
C ILE A 49 -1.74 2.15 -2.30
N ALA A 50 -0.51 1.88 -1.85
CA ALA A 50 0.22 2.80 -0.97
C ALA A 50 0.44 4.17 -1.61
N GLN A 51 0.78 4.22 -2.90
CA GLN A 51 0.93 5.48 -3.66
C GLN A 51 -0.41 6.25 -3.77
N ALA A 52 -1.50 5.55 -4.11
CA ALA A 52 -2.83 6.15 -4.22
C ALA A 52 -3.38 6.66 -2.87
N VAL A 53 -3.19 5.88 -1.79
CA VAL A 53 -3.55 6.28 -0.43
C VAL A 53 -2.75 7.51 0.00
N GLN A 54 -1.42 7.50 -0.17
CA GLN A 54 -0.58 8.64 0.19
C GLN A 54 -1.00 9.93 -0.54
N MET A 55 -1.31 9.84 -1.83
CA MET A 55 -1.82 10.97 -2.62
C MET A 55 -3.16 11.50 -2.09
N TYR A 56 -4.05 10.62 -1.62
CA TYR A 56 -5.38 11.01 -1.17
C TYR A 56 -5.39 11.59 0.26
N VAL A 57 -4.55 11.08 1.17
CA VAL A 57 -4.51 11.50 2.59
C VAL A 57 -3.56 12.66 2.87
N HIS A 58 -2.60 12.94 2.00
CA HIS A 58 -1.65 14.05 2.20
C HIS A 58 -2.39 15.40 2.27
N LYS A 59 -2.06 16.21 3.28
CA LYS A 59 -2.74 17.47 3.64
C LYS A 59 -4.27 17.36 3.78
N ARG A 60 -4.78 16.22 4.26
CA ARG A 60 -6.16 16.08 4.77
C ARG A 60 -6.19 15.76 6.25
N CYS A 61 -7.24 16.23 6.93
CA CYS A 61 -7.49 15.86 8.32
C CYS A 61 -8.04 14.42 8.41
N PRO A 62 -7.39 13.50 9.16
CA PRO A 62 -7.90 12.13 9.33
C PRO A 62 -9.16 12.04 10.21
N LYS A 63 -9.59 13.13 10.86
CA LYS A 63 -10.82 13.17 11.69
C LYS A 63 -12.08 13.45 10.86
N CYS A 64 -11.97 14.25 9.79
CA CYS A 64 -13.13 14.70 9.01
C CYS A 64 -12.87 14.88 7.50
N SER A 65 -11.73 14.42 6.98
CA SER A 65 -11.33 14.43 5.56
C SER A 65 -11.19 15.80 4.87
N GLU A 66 -11.47 16.91 5.56
CA GLU A 66 -11.25 18.27 5.07
C GLU A 66 -9.77 18.51 4.70
N PRO A 67 -9.49 19.29 3.64
CA PRO A 67 -8.12 19.71 3.34
C PRO A 67 -7.59 20.66 4.42
N LEU A 68 -6.35 20.45 4.83
CA LEU A 68 -5.67 21.31 5.79
C LEU A 68 -5.33 22.66 5.12
N GLN A 69 -5.43 23.73 5.90
CA GLN A 69 -5.19 25.09 5.46
C GLN A 69 -3.98 25.67 6.17
N GLU A 70 -2.97 26.07 5.41
CA GLU A 70 -1.77 26.71 5.92
C GLU A 70 -2.13 28.08 6.56
N ARG A 71 -1.94 28.22 7.87
CA ARG A 71 -2.22 29.44 8.64
C ARG A 71 -0.95 29.99 9.30
N PRO A 72 -0.69 31.32 9.24
CA PRO A 72 0.44 31.91 9.93
C PRO A 72 0.18 31.95 11.45
N TYR A 73 1.04 31.31 12.24
CA TYR A 73 0.96 31.34 13.70
C TYR A 73 2.27 31.85 14.30
N ARG A 74 2.22 33.07 14.87
CA ARG A 74 3.35 33.85 15.42
C ARG A 74 4.51 34.08 14.41
N ARG A 75 5.36 33.08 14.23
CA ARG A 75 6.60 33.12 13.42
C ARG A 75 6.78 31.89 12.51
N ILE A 76 5.90 30.91 12.62
CA ILE A 76 5.84 29.76 11.71
C ILE A 76 4.51 29.77 10.96
N LYS A 77 4.33 28.79 10.09
CA LYS A 77 3.02 28.41 9.57
C LYS A 77 2.60 27.11 10.25
N VAL A 78 1.31 26.82 10.27
CA VAL A 78 0.75 25.56 10.77
C VAL A 78 -0.38 25.11 9.84
N ASP A 79 -0.58 23.82 9.66
CA ASP A 79 -1.67 23.29 8.84
C ASP A 79 -2.92 23.09 9.75
N GLU A 80 -3.91 23.99 9.67
CA GLU A 80 -5.15 23.90 10.46
C GLU A 80 -6.26 23.17 9.67
N CYS A 81 -6.98 22.26 10.32
CA CYS A 81 -8.21 21.69 9.77
C CYS A 81 -9.42 22.60 10.02
N PRO A 82 -10.04 23.21 8.98
CA PRO A 82 -11.14 24.17 9.16
C PRO A 82 -12.43 23.54 9.73
N GLY A 83 -12.67 22.24 9.48
CA GLY A 83 -13.88 21.54 9.95
C GLY A 83 -13.81 20.98 11.37
N CYS A 84 -12.64 21.01 12.03
CA CYS A 84 -12.50 20.44 13.39
C CYS A 84 -11.45 21.13 14.29
N HIS A 85 -10.83 22.21 13.81
CA HIS A 85 -9.79 23.00 14.50
C HIS A 85 -8.60 22.18 15.05
N GLY A 86 -8.29 21.06 14.37
CA GLY A 86 -7.09 20.29 14.64
C GLY A 86 -5.87 20.92 13.96
N ILE A 87 -4.83 21.21 14.73
CA ILE A 87 -3.56 21.76 14.23
C ILE A 87 -2.60 20.61 13.89
N TRP A 88 -1.98 20.70 12.72
CA TRP A 88 -0.96 19.78 12.22
C TRP A 88 0.38 20.52 12.13
N LEU A 89 1.43 19.85 12.56
CA LEU A 89 2.79 20.39 12.70
C LEU A 89 3.78 19.42 12.08
N ASP A 90 4.70 19.93 11.27
CA ASP A 90 5.82 19.18 10.75
C ASP A 90 6.90 18.96 11.82
N LYS A 91 7.79 17.98 11.58
CA LYS A 91 8.85 17.60 12.51
C LYS A 91 9.81 18.77 12.76
N GLY A 92 9.80 19.31 13.98
CA GLY A 92 10.61 20.46 14.40
C GLY A 92 9.83 21.76 14.59
N GLU A 93 8.56 21.83 14.17
CA GLU A 93 7.73 23.03 14.32
C GLU A 93 7.22 23.21 15.76
N LEU A 94 6.93 22.12 16.45
CA LEU A 94 6.43 22.14 17.83
C LEU A 94 7.45 22.76 18.78
N GLU A 95 8.73 22.44 18.61
CA GLU A 95 9.87 23.00 19.32
C GLU A 95 9.99 24.53 19.11
N ILE A 96 9.58 25.05 17.95
CA ILE A 96 9.54 26.50 17.67
C ILE A 96 8.31 27.15 18.34
N LEU A 97 7.19 26.43 18.46
CA LEU A 97 5.98 26.90 19.14
C LEU A 97 6.10 26.97 20.67
N VAL A 98 6.86 26.05 21.28
CA VAL A 98 7.03 25.93 22.75
C VAL A 98 8.35 26.50 23.27
N GLY A 99 9.33 26.80 22.40
CA GLY A 99 10.63 27.35 22.79
C GLY A 99 10.56 28.70 23.55
N PRO A 100 11.69 29.29 23.98
CA PRO A 100 11.77 30.35 25.02
C PRO A 100 11.04 31.70 24.77
N LYS A 101 10.20 31.80 23.73
CA LYS A 101 9.33 32.94 23.41
C LYS A 101 7.85 32.52 23.22
N ALA A 102 7.49 31.31 23.66
CA ALA A 102 6.12 30.83 23.76
C ALA A 102 5.39 31.48 24.94
N ASP A 103 4.05 31.41 24.94
CA ASP A 103 3.28 31.77 26.13
C ASP A 103 3.61 30.80 27.27
N GLN A 104 3.86 31.31 28.47
CA GLN A 104 4.26 30.50 29.62
C GLN A 104 3.24 29.42 30.03
N TRP A 105 1.99 29.51 29.58
CA TRP A 105 0.99 28.45 29.80
C TRP A 105 1.17 27.26 28.85
N LEU A 106 1.56 27.50 27.58
CA LEU A 106 1.81 26.44 26.59
C LEU A 106 3.05 25.63 26.94
N GLN A 107 4.14 26.29 27.35
CA GLN A 107 5.35 25.58 27.77
C GLN A 107 5.09 24.67 28.97
N ARG A 108 4.37 25.18 29.99
CA ARG A 108 3.99 24.38 31.17
C ARG A 108 3.02 23.24 30.85
N PHE A 109 2.19 23.38 29.81
CA PHE A 109 1.35 22.29 29.31
C PHE A 109 2.19 21.23 28.57
N TYR A 110 3.12 21.65 27.72
CA TYR A 110 4.02 20.77 26.98
C TYR A 110 4.91 19.93 27.92
N GLU A 111 5.56 20.58 28.89
CA GLU A 111 6.38 19.95 29.94
C GLU A 111 5.61 18.93 30.80
N ALA A 112 4.29 19.12 30.97
CA ALA A 112 3.44 18.24 31.77
C ALA A 112 2.85 17.04 30.99
N PHE A 113 2.69 17.15 29.67
CA PHE A 113 2.03 16.12 28.85
C PHE A 113 2.98 15.29 27.98
N ILE A 114 4.17 15.79 27.66
CA ILE A 114 5.19 15.05 26.89
C ILE A 114 6.39 14.80 27.81
N PRO A 115 6.53 13.58 28.38
CA PRO A 115 7.72 13.26 29.17
C PRO A 115 8.94 13.34 28.27
N ALA A 116 9.94 14.12 28.69
CA ALA A 116 11.20 14.23 27.97
C ALA A 116 11.83 12.83 27.79
N LYS A 117 12.25 12.52 26.56
CA LYS A 117 13.03 11.31 26.31
C LYS A 117 14.38 11.41 27.05
N PRO A 118 14.84 10.32 27.68
CA PRO A 118 16.25 10.21 28.10
C PRO A 118 17.18 10.11 26.88
#